data_AF-A0A1C5MR39-F1
#
_entry.id   AF-A0A1C5MR39-F1
#
_cell.length_a   1.000
_cell.length_b   1.000
_cell.length_c   1.000
_cell.angle_alpha   90.00
_cell.angle_beta   90.00
_cell.angle_gamma   90.00
#
_symmetry.space_group_name_H-M   'P 1'
#
loop_
_entity.id
_entity.type
_entity.pdbx_description
1 polymer ?
#
loop_
_entity_poly.entity_id
_entity_poly.type
_entity_poly.pdbx_seq_one_letter_code
_entity_poly.pdbx_strand_id
1 'polypeptide(L)'
;MRKRFLSILFALCIMLCLVPVTVFAEENAGEILGPNDGAVYHSGDVIPVRWTLNTIKADDKMTVELLDQSGSQNHSWGDFRADLGGANILVPAGITPGSYILRCTLKHLSEDAVTEPGVVCGEVTILVNTVPEIAISGADRVCNTQDYTFSFTLPEGVKSDSISAGYEFKYIGSDISLVEQDGVYTGTMKAAWYDKTAESFDIVIYARTENGFGFTARKTVTILTEHTGGTATCMHKAVCEVCKAEYGENNPSRHGNLIHVDAKASTAVSEGNIEYWYCSECGKYFADPAAEKEITKEKTVIEKLKNSPGSGDKKSKKAAITKTEKAARTGDRSNFGLWLALLFVSGCTIASIAIVYRKKKA
;
A
#
# COMPACT_ATOMS: atom_id res chain seq x y z
N MET A 1 -3.57 -61.45 68.69
CA MET A 1 -3.49 -60.37 67.67
C MET A 1 -4.78 -59.56 67.50
N ARG A 2 -5.98 -60.17 67.47
CA ARG A 2 -7.28 -59.46 67.26
C ARG A 2 -7.57 -58.24 68.16
N LYS A 3 -7.24 -58.29 69.46
CA LYS A 3 -7.55 -57.18 70.40
C LYS A 3 -6.71 -55.92 70.19
N ARG A 4 -5.48 -56.04 69.65
CA ARG A 4 -4.60 -54.90 69.36
C ARG A 4 -5.02 -54.16 68.09
N PHE A 5 -5.48 -54.89 67.07
CA PHE A 5 -6.02 -54.30 65.85
C PHE A 5 -7.30 -53.50 66.10
N LEU A 6 -8.20 -54.00 66.97
CA LEU A 6 -9.44 -53.29 67.28
C LEU A 6 -9.18 -51.98 68.03
N SER A 7 -8.20 -51.94 68.92
CA SER A 7 -7.80 -50.73 69.66
C SER A 7 -7.14 -49.68 68.77
N ILE A 8 -6.32 -50.12 67.81
CA ILE A 8 -5.67 -49.21 66.85
C ILE A 8 -6.72 -48.64 65.88
N LEU A 9 -7.66 -49.46 65.42
CA LEU A 9 -8.75 -49.02 64.55
C LEU A 9 -9.67 -48.00 65.25
N PHE A 10 -9.99 -48.21 66.54
CA PHE A 10 -10.80 -47.28 67.32
C PHE A 10 -10.07 -45.94 67.55
N ALA A 11 -8.76 -45.99 67.82
CA ALA A 11 -7.94 -44.79 67.96
C ALA A 11 -7.81 -44.02 66.62
N LEU A 12 -7.69 -44.73 65.49
CA LEU A 12 -7.69 -44.14 64.15
C LEU A 12 -9.03 -43.50 63.78
N CYS A 13 -10.15 -44.14 64.12
CA CYS A 13 -11.49 -43.56 63.91
C CYS A 13 -11.71 -42.30 64.74
N ILE A 14 -11.30 -42.28 66.01
CA ILE A 14 -11.44 -41.09 66.87
C ILE A 14 -10.50 -39.97 66.40
N MET A 15 -9.29 -40.29 65.93
CA MET A 15 -8.39 -39.30 65.32
C MET A 15 -8.92 -38.75 63.99
N LEU A 16 -9.61 -39.55 63.17
CA LEU A 16 -10.30 -39.06 61.96
C LEU A 16 -11.50 -38.16 62.29
N CYS A 17 -12.18 -38.38 63.42
CA CYS A 17 -13.28 -37.54 63.89
C CYS A 17 -12.83 -36.24 64.58
N LEU A 18 -11.54 -36.14 64.96
CA LEU A 18 -10.95 -34.96 65.62
C LEU A 18 -10.14 -34.07 64.68
N VAL A 19 -10.05 -34.41 63.39
CA VAL A 19 -9.58 -33.45 62.39
C VAL A 19 -10.69 -32.41 62.26
N PRO A 20 -10.44 -31.12 62.58
CA PRO A 20 -11.43 -30.09 62.33
C PRO A 20 -11.72 -30.12 60.83
N VAL A 21 -12.94 -30.50 60.47
CA VAL A 21 -13.44 -30.30 59.12
C VAL A 21 -13.69 -28.80 59.03
N THR A 22 -12.64 -28.02 58.78
CA THR A 22 -12.79 -26.67 58.25
C THR A 22 -13.30 -26.85 56.82
N VAL A 23 -14.59 -27.17 56.70
CA VAL A 23 -15.35 -26.80 55.52
C VAL A 23 -15.34 -25.28 55.54
N PHE A 24 -14.33 -24.69 54.91
CA PHE A 24 -14.51 -23.36 54.35
C PHE A 24 -15.55 -23.58 53.25
N ALA A 25 -16.83 -23.46 53.62
CA ALA A 25 -17.79 -22.94 52.67
C ALA A 25 -17.29 -21.52 52.42
N GLU A 26 -16.42 -21.36 51.42
CA GLU A 26 -16.23 -20.07 50.78
C GLU A 26 -17.62 -19.74 50.24
N GLU A 27 -18.37 -18.97 51.02
CA GLU A 27 -19.68 -18.50 50.65
C GLU A 27 -19.42 -17.53 49.50
N ASN A 28 -19.40 -18.06 48.26
CA ASN A 28 -19.12 -17.29 47.06
C ASN A 28 -19.99 -16.02 47.13
N ALA A 29 -19.37 -14.83 47.11
CA ALA A 29 -20.12 -13.57 47.23
C ALA A 29 -21.12 -13.37 46.08
N GLY A 30 -20.94 -14.12 44.99
CA GLY A 30 -21.81 -14.16 43.83
C GLY A 30 -21.27 -15.08 42.74
N GLU A 31 -21.72 -14.84 41.51
CA GLU A 31 -21.27 -15.53 40.30
C GLU A 31 -21.23 -14.56 39.10
N ILE A 32 -20.34 -14.85 38.14
CA ILE A 32 -20.35 -14.20 36.82
C ILE A 32 -21.34 -14.94 35.91
N LEU A 33 -22.29 -14.21 35.35
CA LEU A 33 -23.28 -14.70 34.38
C LEU A 33 -22.86 -14.45 32.93
N GLY A 34 -21.92 -13.54 32.71
CA GLY A 34 -21.39 -13.19 31.40
C GLY A 34 -20.11 -12.36 31.54
N PRO A 35 -19.12 -12.51 30.65
CA PRO A 35 -19.14 -13.35 29.45
C PRO A 35 -19.07 -14.84 29.75
N ASN A 36 -19.40 -15.67 28.76
CA ASN A 36 -19.21 -17.12 28.84
C ASN A 36 -17.71 -17.46 28.85
N ASP A 37 -17.35 -18.58 29.46
CA ASP A 37 -15.98 -19.08 29.42
C ASP A 37 -15.53 -19.38 27.98
N GLY A 38 -14.34 -18.90 27.63
CA GLY A 38 -13.78 -18.98 26.29
C GLY A 38 -14.35 -17.97 25.29
N ALA A 39 -15.15 -16.98 25.73
CA ALA A 39 -15.67 -15.94 24.84
C ALA A 39 -14.53 -15.16 24.17
N VAL A 40 -14.66 -14.96 22.86
CA VAL A 40 -13.68 -14.27 22.02
C VAL A 40 -14.06 -12.80 21.88
N TYR A 41 -13.11 -11.92 22.14
CA TYR A 41 -13.20 -10.48 21.95
C TYR A 41 -11.99 -9.98 21.15
N HIS A 42 -12.09 -8.77 20.62
CA HIS A 42 -11.02 -8.08 19.91
C HIS A 42 -10.62 -6.81 20.66
N SER A 43 -9.41 -6.31 20.40
CA SER A 43 -8.98 -5.01 20.93
C SER A 43 -10.01 -3.92 20.56
N GLY A 44 -10.52 -3.20 21.56
CA GLY A 44 -11.57 -2.19 21.39
C GLY A 44 -13.01 -2.71 21.52
N ASP A 45 -13.22 -4.01 21.75
CA ASP A 45 -14.55 -4.56 22.01
C ASP A 45 -15.13 -4.08 23.33
N VAL A 46 -16.46 -4.11 23.42
CA VAL A 46 -17.17 -3.95 24.69
C VAL A 46 -17.55 -5.32 25.23
N ILE A 47 -17.02 -5.67 26.40
CA ILE A 47 -17.41 -6.89 27.12
C ILE A 47 -18.58 -6.54 28.05
N PRO A 48 -19.79 -7.09 27.82
CA PRO A 48 -20.89 -6.98 28.76
C PRO A 48 -20.67 -7.97 29.91
N VAL A 49 -20.10 -7.48 31.00
CA VAL A 49 -19.90 -8.26 32.22
C VAL A 49 -21.19 -8.25 33.01
N ARG A 50 -21.68 -9.44 33.38
CA ARG A 50 -22.92 -9.62 34.14
C ARG A 50 -22.63 -10.48 35.35
N TRP A 51 -23.22 -10.12 36.48
CA TRP A 51 -23.03 -10.84 37.74
C TRP A 51 -24.33 -10.93 38.53
N THR A 52 -24.38 -11.93 39.39
CA THR A 52 -25.36 -12.04 40.47
C THR A 52 -24.60 -12.09 41.79
N LEU A 53 -25.14 -11.53 42.85
CA LEU A 53 -24.51 -11.53 44.17
C LEU A 53 -25.49 -12.06 45.21
N ASN A 54 -24.98 -12.82 46.17
CA ASN A 54 -25.79 -13.47 47.19
C ASN A 54 -26.26 -12.48 48.28
N THR A 55 -25.46 -11.46 48.56
CA THR A 55 -25.79 -10.38 49.50
C THR A 55 -25.19 -9.07 48.99
N ILE A 56 -25.99 -7.99 48.93
CA ILE A 56 -25.57 -6.66 48.46
C ILE A 56 -25.99 -5.61 49.48
N LYS A 57 -25.10 -4.68 49.79
CA LYS A 57 -25.37 -3.43 50.52
C LYS A 57 -25.43 -2.25 49.54
N ALA A 58 -26.13 -1.18 49.93
CA ALA A 58 -26.41 -0.03 49.05
C ALA A 58 -25.14 0.64 48.47
N ASP A 59 -24.05 0.63 49.24
CA ASP A 59 -22.78 1.27 48.85
C ASP A 59 -21.75 0.28 48.29
N ASP A 60 -22.09 -1.00 48.14
CA ASP A 60 -21.15 -1.99 47.63
C ASP A 60 -20.69 -1.66 46.20
N LYS A 61 -19.39 -1.82 45.98
CA LYS A 61 -18.75 -1.55 44.69
C LYS A 61 -18.22 -2.82 44.07
N MET A 62 -18.33 -2.91 42.75
CA MET A 62 -17.71 -3.96 41.95
C MET A 62 -16.48 -3.40 41.23
N THR A 63 -15.42 -4.19 41.25
CA THR A 63 -14.24 -4.01 40.41
C THR A 63 -14.18 -5.18 39.44
N VAL A 64 -13.87 -4.89 38.19
CA VAL A 64 -13.60 -5.88 37.16
C VAL A 64 -12.13 -5.73 36.77
N GLU A 65 -11.39 -6.82 36.80
CA GLU A 65 -9.97 -6.86 36.48
C GLU A 65 -9.74 -7.77 35.28
N LEU A 66 -8.91 -7.32 34.34
CA LEU A 66 -8.36 -8.17 33.29
C LEU A 66 -6.95 -8.55 33.71
N LEU A 67 -6.73 -9.83 33.93
CA LEU A 67 -5.46 -10.41 34.38
C LEU A 67 -4.88 -11.25 33.25
N ASP A 68 -3.57 -11.33 33.17
CA ASP A 68 -2.93 -12.35 32.34
C ASP A 68 -3.05 -13.75 33.00
N GLN A 69 -2.60 -14.79 32.29
CA GLN A 69 -2.63 -16.18 32.79
C GLN A 69 -1.74 -16.42 34.02
N SER A 70 -0.82 -15.51 34.35
CA SER A 70 -0.03 -15.57 35.58
C SER A 70 -0.76 -14.95 36.78
N GLY A 71 -1.94 -14.36 36.55
CA GLY A 71 -2.71 -13.62 37.54
C GLY A 71 -2.21 -12.18 37.74
N SER A 72 -1.27 -11.71 36.92
CA SER A 72 -0.81 -10.33 36.97
C SER A 72 -1.85 -9.42 36.34
N GLN A 73 -2.17 -8.33 37.04
CA GLN A 73 -3.15 -7.36 36.57
C GLN A 73 -2.64 -6.65 35.31
N ASN A 74 -3.39 -6.79 34.22
CA ASN A 74 -3.18 -6.02 32.99
C ASN A 74 -3.97 -4.71 33.04
N HIS A 75 -5.25 -4.79 33.43
CA HIS A 75 -6.14 -3.65 33.52
C HIS A 75 -7.18 -3.83 34.63
N SER A 76 -7.74 -2.74 35.15
CA SER A 76 -8.77 -2.75 36.17
C SER A 76 -9.76 -1.62 35.94
N TRP A 77 -11.04 -1.94 36.08
CA TRP A 77 -12.16 -1.00 36.03
C TRP A 77 -12.93 -1.11 37.34
N GLY A 78 -13.05 0.00 38.07
CA GLY A 78 -13.57 0.01 39.43
C GLY A 78 -14.84 0.85 39.62
N ASP A 79 -15.30 0.85 40.87
CA ASP A 79 -16.40 1.67 41.40
C ASP A 79 -17.76 1.50 40.70
N PHE A 80 -17.96 0.36 40.04
CA PHE A 80 -19.27 -0.01 39.52
C PHE A 80 -20.22 -0.24 40.69
N ARG A 81 -21.47 0.17 40.52
CA ARG A 81 -22.53 -0.15 41.47
C ARG A 81 -22.82 -1.65 41.43
N ALA A 82 -22.66 -2.33 42.57
CA ALA A 82 -22.85 -3.78 42.67
C ALA A 82 -24.30 -4.21 42.36
N ASP A 83 -25.27 -3.35 42.69
CA ASP A 83 -26.71 -3.61 42.54
C ASP A 83 -27.25 -3.52 41.11
N LEU A 84 -26.44 -3.05 40.14
CA LEU A 84 -26.85 -2.98 38.73
C LEU A 84 -26.74 -4.32 37.99
N GLY A 85 -26.13 -5.35 38.62
CA GLY A 85 -26.00 -6.69 38.04
C GLY A 85 -25.06 -6.79 36.83
N GLY A 86 -24.28 -5.74 36.55
CA GLY A 86 -23.30 -5.76 35.47
C GLY A 86 -22.67 -4.42 35.14
N ALA A 87 -21.64 -4.49 34.29
CA ALA A 87 -20.97 -3.36 33.68
C ALA A 87 -20.58 -3.69 32.24
N ASN A 88 -20.36 -2.66 31.43
CA ASN A 88 -19.78 -2.81 30.10
C ASN A 88 -18.36 -2.26 30.14
N ILE A 89 -17.36 -3.11 29.92
CA ILE A 89 -15.94 -2.72 29.93
C ILE A 89 -15.38 -2.71 28.51
N LEU A 90 -14.44 -1.81 28.24
CA LEU A 90 -13.77 -1.72 26.94
C LEU A 90 -12.48 -2.54 26.97
N VAL A 91 -12.30 -3.47 26.04
CA VAL A 91 -11.03 -4.18 25.85
C VAL A 91 -9.96 -3.14 25.47
N PRO A 92 -8.85 -3.04 26.23
CA PRO A 92 -7.83 -2.02 25.99
C PRO A 92 -7.29 -2.05 24.56
N ALA A 93 -7.16 -0.88 23.94
CA ALA A 93 -6.60 -0.77 22.60
C ALA A 93 -5.13 -1.23 22.58
N GLY A 94 -4.77 -2.07 21.62
CA GLY A 94 -3.39 -2.57 21.47
C GLY A 94 -2.98 -3.64 22.50
N ILE A 95 -3.94 -4.19 23.26
CA ILE A 95 -3.67 -5.35 24.11
C ILE A 95 -3.14 -6.51 23.25
N THR A 96 -2.16 -7.22 23.78
CA THR A 96 -1.57 -8.35 23.06
C THR A 96 -2.60 -9.47 22.94
N PRO A 97 -2.79 -10.06 21.75
CA PRO A 97 -3.68 -11.20 21.60
C PRO A 97 -3.27 -12.36 22.52
N GLY A 98 -4.25 -13.03 23.11
CA GLY A 98 -3.99 -14.10 24.05
C GLY A 98 -5.19 -14.44 24.93
N SER A 99 -4.97 -15.35 25.87
CA SER A 99 -5.97 -15.72 26.87
C SER A 99 -5.79 -14.88 28.13
N TYR A 100 -6.90 -14.37 28.65
CA TYR A 100 -6.95 -13.51 29.83
C TYR A 100 -7.99 -14.01 30.82
N ILE A 101 -7.77 -13.73 32.10
CA ILE A 101 -8.72 -13.99 33.16
C ILE A 101 -9.46 -12.69 33.45
N LEU A 102 -10.78 -12.73 33.35
CA LEU A 102 -11.64 -11.64 33.77
C LEU A 102 -12.14 -11.94 35.19
N ARG A 103 -11.66 -11.18 36.17
CA ARG A 103 -12.00 -11.34 37.59
C ARG A 103 -12.99 -10.26 38.02
N CYS A 104 -14.05 -10.64 38.70
CA CYS A 104 -14.97 -9.72 39.34
C CYS A 104 -14.78 -9.76 40.86
N THR A 105 -14.56 -8.61 41.48
CA THR A 105 -14.29 -8.48 42.92
C THR A 105 -15.29 -7.52 43.55
N LEU A 106 -16.05 -7.99 44.54
CA LEU A 106 -16.95 -7.20 45.38
C LEU A 106 -16.15 -6.54 46.50
N LYS A 107 -16.33 -5.24 46.66
CA LYS A 107 -15.79 -4.47 47.76
C LYS A 107 -16.93 -3.94 48.61
N HIS A 108 -17.02 -4.45 49.83
CA HIS A 108 -17.90 -3.89 50.84
C HIS A 108 -17.32 -2.57 51.34
N LEU A 109 -18.06 -1.47 51.18
CA LEU A 109 -17.74 -0.22 51.86
C LEU A 109 -18.38 -0.30 53.25
N SER A 110 -17.57 -0.54 54.29
CA SER A 110 -18.04 -0.45 55.67
C SER A 110 -18.18 1.01 56.09
N GLU A 111 -19.15 1.31 56.97
CA GLU A 111 -19.31 2.64 57.59
C GLU A 111 -18.05 3.08 58.39
N ASP A 112 -17.20 2.11 58.79
CA ASP A 112 -16.02 2.34 59.64
C ASP A 112 -14.68 2.48 58.87
N ALA A 113 -14.70 2.61 57.55
CA ALA A 113 -13.54 2.96 56.70
C ALA A 113 -12.29 2.06 56.81
N VAL A 114 -12.39 0.85 57.39
CA VAL A 114 -11.35 -0.17 57.28
C VAL A 114 -11.60 -0.94 55.99
N THR A 115 -10.72 -0.75 55.00
CA THR A 115 -10.78 -1.47 53.72
C THR A 115 -10.46 -2.95 53.95
N GLU A 116 -11.48 -3.78 54.06
CA GLU A 116 -11.31 -5.24 53.96
C GLU A 116 -10.86 -5.62 52.54
N PRO A 117 -10.02 -6.66 52.38
CA PRO A 117 -9.71 -7.19 51.06
C PRO A 117 -11.01 -7.61 50.37
N GLY A 118 -11.20 -7.16 49.13
CA GLY A 118 -12.42 -7.47 48.36
C GLY A 118 -12.59 -8.98 48.16
N VAL A 119 -13.84 -9.42 48.01
CA VAL A 119 -14.20 -10.83 47.81
C VAL A 119 -14.34 -11.10 46.32
N VAL A 120 -13.67 -12.13 45.82
CA VAL A 120 -13.80 -12.54 44.41
C VAL A 120 -15.16 -13.19 44.21
N CYS A 121 -15.98 -12.61 43.33
CA CYS A 121 -17.30 -13.13 42.96
C CYS A 121 -17.24 -14.15 41.83
N GLY A 122 -16.14 -14.17 41.09
CA GLY A 122 -15.94 -15.12 40.01
C GLY A 122 -14.80 -14.73 39.10
N GLU A 123 -14.36 -15.72 38.33
CA GLU A 123 -13.38 -15.58 37.27
C GLU A 123 -13.90 -16.29 36.02
N VAL A 124 -13.61 -15.73 34.86
CA VAL A 124 -13.91 -16.36 33.58
C VAL A 124 -12.76 -16.14 32.61
N THR A 125 -12.45 -17.16 31.80
CA THR A 125 -11.43 -17.02 30.78
C THR A 125 -12.03 -16.39 29.54
N ILE A 126 -11.36 -15.37 29.01
CA ILE A 126 -11.68 -14.79 27.71
C ILE A 126 -10.49 -14.89 26.78
N LEU A 127 -10.76 -14.86 25.47
CA LEU A 127 -9.75 -14.83 24.43
C LEU A 127 -9.78 -13.45 23.78
N VAL A 128 -8.63 -12.80 23.68
CA VAL A 128 -8.48 -11.54 22.96
C VAL A 128 -7.72 -11.83 21.66
N ASN A 129 -8.36 -11.55 20.52
CA ASN A 129 -7.78 -11.74 19.19
C ASN A 129 -7.39 -10.40 18.55
N THR A 130 -6.53 -10.46 17.52
CA THR A 130 -6.30 -9.32 16.62
C THR A 130 -7.55 -9.03 15.81
N VAL A 131 -7.87 -7.75 15.62
CA VAL A 131 -8.88 -7.31 14.67
C VAL A 131 -8.55 -7.88 13.28
N PRO A 132 -9.49 -8.57 12.60
CA PRO A 132 -9.25 -9.09 11.25
C PRO A 132 -8.96 -7.96 10.27
N GLU A 133 -8.18 -8.27 9.24
CA GLU A 133 -7.83 -7.32 8.18
C GLU A 133 -8.46 -7.76 6.85
N ILE A 134 -8.99 -6.79 6.08
CA ILE A 134 -9.43 -7.01 4.70
C ILE A 134 -8.55 -6.15 3.79
N ALA A 135 -7.78 -6.82 2.93
CA ALA A 135 -6.96 -6.16 1.93
C ALA A 135 -7.82 -5.80 0.71
N ILE A 136 -8.11 -4.49 0.53
CA ILE A 136 -8.85 -3.98 -0.62
C ILE A 136 -7.86 -3.80 -1.78
N SER A 137 -8.05 -4.59 -2.83
CA SER A 137 -7.29 -4.53 -4.07
C SER A 137 -7.95 -3.58 -5.08
N GLY A 138 -7.16 -2.64 -5.61
CA GLY A 138 -7.60 -1.66 -6.60
C GLY A 138 -6.48 -0.65 -6.86
N ALA A 139 -6.58 0.10 -7.95
CA ALA A 139 -5.58 1.13 -8.26
C ALA A 139 -5.57 2.24 -7.19
N ASP A 140 -4.42 2.86 -6.94
CA ASP A 140 -4.31 3.97 -5.97
C ASP A 140 -4.80 5.31 -6.53
N ARG A 141 -4.90 5.40 -7.86
CA ARG A 141 -5.31 6.61 -8.60
C ARG A 141 -6.32 6.21 -9.67
N VAL A 142 -7.30 7.09 -9.91
CA VAL A 142 -8.30 6.91 -10.98
C VAL A 142 -8.59 8.25 -11.66
N CYS A 143 -8.75 8.25 -12.98
CA CYS A 143 -9.20 9.45 -13.68
C CYS A 143 -10.67 9.73 -13.36
N ASN A 144 -11.05 11.00 -13.21
CA ASN A 144 -12.42 11.40 -12.84
C ASN A 144 -13.51 11.00 -13.85
N THR A 145 -13.12 10.54 -15.04
CA THR A 145 -14.00 10.04 -16.10
C THR A 145 -14.13 8.52 -16.13
N GLN A 146 -13.39 7.78 -15.29
CA GLN A 146 -13.31 6.33 -15.31
C GLN A 146 -13.99 5.72 -14.08
N ASP A 147 -14.80 4.68 -14.29
CA ASP A 147 -15.32 3.84 -13.21
C ASP A 147 -14.17 3.22 -12.42
N TYR A 148 -14.27 3.22 -11.09
CA TYR A 148 -13.31 2.57 -10.21
C TYR A 148 -13.80 1.18 -9.83
N THR A 149 -12.96 0.17 -10.02
CA THR A 149 -13.25 -1.22 -9.60
C THR A 149 -12.28 -1.63 -8.52
N PHE A 150 -12.79 -2.29 -7.49
CA PHE A 150 -12.00 -2.88 -6.43
C PHE A 150 -12.47 -4.31 -6.15
N SER A 151 -11.60 -5.08 -5.50
CA SER A 151 -11.91 -6.43 -5.06
C SER A 151 -11.28 -6.74 -3.71
N PHE A 152 -11.82 -7.72 -3.01
CA PHE A 152 -11.26 -8.23 -1.76
C PHE A 152 -11.72 -9.67 -1.51
N THR A 153 -11.06 -10.31 -0.54
CA THR A 153 -11.45 -11.63 0.00
C THR A 153 -11.75 -11.48 1.48
N LEU A 154 -12.54 -12.40 2.03
CA LEU A 154 -12.84 -12.39 3.46
C LEU A 154 -11.80 -13.20 4.24
N PRO A 155 -11.32 -12.69 5.39
CA PRO A 155 -10.52 -13.48 6.30
C PRO A 155 -11.37 -14.57 6.97
N GLU A 156 -10.68 -15.55 7.57
CA GLU A 156 -11.34 -16.60 8.35
C GLU A 156 -12.19 -16.01 9.49
N GLY A 157 -13.35 -16.62 9.75
CA GLY A 157 -14.26 -16.17 10.81
C GLY A 157 -15.13 -14.96 10.46
N VAL A 158 -15.14 -14.50 9.21
CA VAL A 158 -16.06 -13.46 8.72
C VAL A 158 -17.12 -14.07 7.81
N LYS A 159 -18.39 -13.78 8.08
CA LYS A 159 -19.51 -14.33 7.30
C LYS A 159 -19.85 -13.46 6.10
N SER A 160 -20.17 -14.12 4.98
CA SER A 160 -20.53 -13.46 3.72
C SER A 160 -21.84 -12.66 3.77
N ASP A 161 -22.75 -12.98 4.69
CA ASP A 161 -24.01 -12.27 4.90
C ASP A 161 -23.86 -11.03 5.80
N SER A 162 -22.66 -10.82 6.35
CA SER A 162 -22.35 -9.83 7.37
C SER A 162 -21.38 -8.77 6.86
N ILE A 163 -21.36 -8.54 5.55
CA ILE A 163 -20.52 -7.54 4.89
C ILE A 163 -21.34 -6.53 4.11
N SER A 164 -20.81 -5.31 4.03
CA SER A 164 -21.27 -4.30 3.08
C SER A 164 -20.07 -3.48 2.58
N ALA A 165 -20.21 -2.92 1.39
CA ALA A 165 -19.24 -1.98 0.84
C ALA A 165 -19.91 -0.65 0.57
N GLY A 166 -19.14 0.42 0.69
CA GLY A 166 -19.55 1.76 0.35
C GLY A 166 -18.37 2.61 -0.10
N TYR A 167 -18.69 3.83 -0.50
CA TYR A 167 -17.70 4.87 -0.69
C TYR A 167 -18.00 6.07 0.19
N GLU A 168 -16.96 6.75 0.63
CA GLU A 168 -17.04 7.96 1.43
C GLU A 168 -16.18 9.07 0.80
N PHE A 169 -16.79 10.22 0.60
CA PHE A 169 -16.13 11.51 0.51
C PHE A 169 -16.26 12.22 1.87
N LYS A 170 -15.62 13.38 2.02
CA LYS A 170 -15.59 14.12 3.30
C LYS A 170 -16.95 14.33 3.98
N TYR A 171 -18.04 14.46 3.20
CA TYR A 171 -19.39 14.75 3.72
C TYR A 171 -20.52 13.93 3.09
N ILE A 172 -20.21 13.07 2.12
CA ILE A 172 -21.20 12.29 1.39
C ILE A 172 -20.68 10.87 1.17
N GLY A 173 -21.58 9.91 1.08
CA GLY A 173 -21.23 8.52 0.83
C GLY A 173 -22.48 7.71 0.50
N SER A 174 -22.26 6.51 -0.03
CA SER A 174 -23.35 5.57 -0.35
C SER A 174 -22.82 4.16 -0.43
N ASP A 175 -23.72 3.19 -0.33
CA ASP A 175 -23.42 1.78 -0.50
C ASP A 175 -23.04 1.45 -1.95
N ILE A 176 -22.15 0.48 -2.11
CA ILE A 176 -21.73 -0.12 -3.37
C ILE A 176 -22.19 -1.57 -3.37
N SER A 177 -22.93 -1.96 -4.41
CA SER A 177 -23.30 -3.35 -4.62
C SER A 177 -22.06 -4.20 -4.92
N LEU A 178 -21.99 -5.36 -4.27
CA LEU A 178 -20.93 -6.34 -4.47
C LEU A 178 -21.43 -7.47 -5.36
N VAL A 179 -20.54 -7.95 -6.22
CA VAL A 179 -20.69 -9.20 -6.97
C VAL A 179 -19.68 -10.18 -6.41
N GLU A 180 -20.15 -11.34 -5.96
CA GLU A 180 -19.30 -12.43 -5.48
C GLU A 180 -19.07 -13.43 -6.60
N GLN A 181 -17.82 -13.84 -6.77
CA GLN A 181 -17.44 -14.92 -7.66
C GLN A 181 -16.20 -15.63 -7.10
N ASP A 182 -16.31 -16.94 -6.88
CA ASP A 182 -15.21 -17.81 -6.41
C ASP A 182 -14.53 -17.29 -5.12
N GLY A 183 -15.30 -16.75 -4.18
CA GLY A 183 -14.83 -16.19 -2.90
C GLY A 183 -14.23 -14.78 -3.00
N VAL A 184 -14.25 -14.18 -4.19
CA VAL A 184 -13.79 -12.80 -4.43
C VAL A 184 -15.00 -11.88 -4.56
N TYR A 185 -15.01 -10.83 -3.75
CA TYR A 185 -16.03 -9.79 -3.77
C TYR A 185 -15.52 -8.63 -4.60
N THR A 186 -16.28 -8.24 -5.61
CA THR A 186 -15.95 -7.13 -6.52
C THR A 186 -17.00 -6.05 -6.42
N GLY A 187 -16.56 -4.80 -6.29
CA GLY A 187 -17.43 -3.62 -6.32
C GLY A 187 -16.97 -2.64 -7.40
N THR A 188 -17.93 -1.88 -7.93
CA THR A 188 -17.65 -0.83 -8.91
C THR A 188 -18.29 0.48 -8.48
N MET A 189 -17.47 1.51 -8.33
CA MET A 189 -17.89 2.89 -8.13
C MET A 189 -17.93 3.60 -9.48
N LYS A 190 -19.11 4.08 -9.87
CA LYS A 190 -19.28 4.74 -11.18
C LYS A 190 -18.65 6.12 -11.18
N ALA A 191 -18.00 6.51 -12.28
CA ALA A 191 -17.45 7.86 -12.44
C ALA A 191 -18.51 8.96 -12.26
N ALA A 192 -19.75 8.68 -12.66
CA ALA A 192 -20.88 9.58 -12.49
C ALA A 192 -21.24 9.87 -11.02
N TRP A 193 -20.75 9.08 -10.07
CA TRP A 193 -20.98 9.25 -8.63
C TRP A 193 -19.91 10.09 -7.95
N TYR A 194 -18.86 10.49 -8.67
CA TYR A 194 -17.76 11.24 -8.08
C TYR A 194 -18.21 12.65 -7.71
N ASP A 195 -17.80 13.09 -6.51
CA ASP A 195 -17.83 14.50 -6.19
C ASP A 195 -16.79 15.23 -7.05
N LYS A 196 -17.25 16.16 -7.90
CA LYS A 196 -16.40 16.92 -8.83
C LYS A 196 -15.40 17.85 -8.12
N THR A 197 -15.60 18.12 -6.84
CA THR A 197 -14.74 18.97 -6.02
C THR A 197 -13.76 18.17 -5.16
N ALA A 198 -13.93 16.84 -5.09
CA ALA A 198 -13.08 15.98 -4.29
C ALA A 198 -11.82 15.57 -5.05
N GLU A 199 -10.69 15.54 -4.32
CA GLU A 199 -9.40 15.06 -4.82
C GLU A 199 -9.17 13.57 -4.50
N SER A 200 -10.02 13.00 -3.65
CA SER A 200 -9.97 11.58 -3.26
C SER A 200 -11.30 11.11 -2.70
N PHE A 201 -11.44 9.79 -2.62
CA PHE A 201 -12.51 9.10 -1.90
C PHE A 201 -11.95 7.88 -1.18
N ASP A 202 -12.68 7.41 -0.20
CA ASP A 202 -12.42 6.16 0.48
C ASP A 202 -13.38 5.08 -0.01
N ILE A 203 -12.86 3.91 -0.36
CA ILE A 203 -13.64 2.68 -0.39
C ILE A 203 -13.65 2.11 1.02
N VAL A 204 -14.83 1.77 1.50
CA VAL A 204 -15.05 1.31 2.88
C VAL A 204 -15.76 -0.02 2.86
N ILE A 205 -15.16 -1.02 3.51
CA ILE A 205 -15.77 -2.34 3.70
C ILE A 205 -16.11 -2.47 5.17
N TYR A 206 -17.38 -2.67 5.48
CA TYR A 206 -17.84 -3.05 6.80
C TYR A 206 -18.02 -4.56 6.82
N ALA A 207 -17.53 -5.19 7.88
CA ALA A 207 -17.65 -6.63 8.06
C ALA A 207 -17.94 -6.95 9.52
N ARG A 208 -18.61 -8.08 9.76
CA ARG A 208 -18.71 -8.66 11.11
C ARG A 208 -18.18 -10.09 11.11
N THR A 209 -17.45 -10.41 12.16
CA THR A 209 -17.04 -11.77 12.46
C THR A 209 -18.22 -12.61 12.94
N GLU A 210 -18.05 -13.94 13.03
CA GLU A 210 -19.13 -14.85 13.43
C GLU A 210 -19.70 -14.58 14.82
N ASN A 211 -18.88 -14.05 15.73
CA ASN A 211 -19.27 -13.69 17.09
C ASN A 211 -19.93 -12.29 17.19
N GLY A 212 -20.08 -11.60 16.06
CA GLY A 212 -20.73 -10.29 15.97
C GLY A 212 -19.81 -9.08 16.07
N PHE A 213 -18.49 -9.27 16.24
CA PHE A 213 -17.56 -8.13 16.24
C PHE A 213 -17.51 -7.48 14.86
N GLY A 214 -17.89 -6.20 14.81
CA GLY A 214 -17.88 -5.39 13.60
C GLY A 214 -16.58 -4.60 13.45
N PHE A 215 -16.03 -4.60 12.25
CA PHE A 215 -14.83 -3.85 11.91
C PHE A 215 -14.94 -3.26 10.49
N THR A 216 -14.02 -2.35 10.19
CA THR A 216 -14.01 -1.60 8.93
C THR A 216 -12.62 -1.65 8.30
N ALA A 217 -12.56 -1.96 7.01
CA ALA A 217 -11.38 -1.75 6.18
C ALA A 217 -11.59 -0.55 5.26
N ARG A 218 -10.51 0.21 5.00
CA ARG A 218 -10.56 1.44 4.21
C ARG A 218 -9.41 1.49 3.22
N LYS A 219 -9.70 1.93 1.99
CA LYS A 219 -8.71 2.27 0.98
C LYS A 219 -9.00 3.65 0.41
N THR A 220 -8.07 4.58 0.59
CA THR A 220 -8.12 5.91 -0.05
C THR A 220 -7.64 5.82 -1.49
N VAL A 221 -8.38 6.42 -2.41
CA VAL A 221 -8.09 6.48 -3.83
C VAL A 221 -8.03 7.94 -4.26
N THR A 222 -6.96 8.34 -4.95
CA THR A 222 -6.81 9.70 -5.47
C THR A 222 -7.54 9.86 -6.80
N ILE A 223 -8.31 10.93 -6.93
CA ILE A 223 -8.97 11.32 -8.18
C ILE A 223 -8.03 12.21 -8.98
N LEU A 224 -7.85 11.87 -10.26
CA LEU A 224 -7.13 12.70 -11.21
C LEU A 224 -8.12 13.47 -12.06
N THR A 225 -8.14 14.79 -11.86
CA THR A 225 -8.94 15.73 -12.66
C THR A 225 -8.37 15.93 -14.06
N GLU A 226 -7.05 15.80 -14.19
CA GLU A 226 -6.34 15.85 -15.46
C GLU A 226 -5.60 14.54 -15.75
N HIS A 227 -5.52 14.20 -17.03
CA HIS A 227 -4.73 13.08 -17.49
C HIS A 227 -3.24 13.37 -17.35
N THR A 228 -2.48 12.35 -16.95
CA THR A 228 -1.04 12.42 -16.74
C THR A 228 -0.30 11.32 -17.52
N GLY A 229 0.98 11.56 -17.79
CA GLY A 229 1.86 10.62 -18.48
C GLY A 229 1.71 10.61 -20.00
N GLY A 230 2.43 9.71 -20.66
CA GLY A 230 2.41 9.62 -22.12
C GLY A 230 3.09 10.78 -22.84
N THR A 231 3.05 10.72 -24.16
CA THR A 231 3.77 11.63 -25.05
C THR A 231 2.96 11.73 -26.33
N ALA A 232 2.59 12.94 -26.72
CA ALA A 232 2.00 13.20 -28.03
C ALA A 232 3.07 13.12 -29.13
N THR A 233 2.72 12.57 -30.29
CA THR A 233 3.57 12.54 -31.50
C THR A 233 2.97 13.45 -32.57
N CYS A 234 3.60 13.52 -33.75
CA CYS A 234 3.08 14.30 -34.89
C CYS A 234 1.68 13.86 -35.34
N MET A 235 1.29 12.60 -35.10
CA MET A 235 0.00 12.06 -35.53
C MET A 235 -0.90 11.63 -34.38
N HIS A 236 -0.33 11.36 -33.20
CA HIS A 236 -1.08 10.79 -32.07
C HIS A 236 -1.05 11.72 -30.85
N LYS A 237 -2.16 11.71 -30.11
CA LYS A 237 -2.27 12.38 -28.81
C LYS A 237 -1.46 11.65 -27.74
N ALA A 238 -1.25 12.31 -26.60
CA ALA A 238 -0.67 11.61 -25.45
C ALA A 238 -1.67 10.56 -24.93
N VAL A 239 -1.16 9.44 -24.42
CA VAL A 239 -1.98 8.38 -23.81
C VAL A 239 -1.79 8.44 -22.31
N CYS A 240 -2.89 8.57 -21.56
CA CYS A 240 -2.85 8.65 -20.11
C CYS A 240 -2.29 7.35 -19.51
N GLU A 241 -1.35 7.46 -18.58
CA GLU A 241 -0.75 6.28 -17.96
C GLU A 241 -1.74 5.50 -17.07
N VAL A 242 -2.77 6.18 -16.55
CA VAL A 242 -3.77 5.61 -15.62
C VAL A 242 -4.93 4.97 -16.38
N CYS A 243 -5.73 5.77 -17.10
CA CYS A 243 -6.94 5.26 -17.76
C CYS A 243 -6.72 4.75 -19.20
N LYS A 244 -5.50 4.92 -19.75
CA LYS A 244 -5.15 4.57 -21.14
C LYS A 244 -5.92 5.32 -22.23
N ALA A 245 -6.70 6.34 -21.87
CA ALA A 245 -7.37 7.20 -22.85
C ALA A 245 -6.36 8.17 -23.49
N GLU A 246 -6.58 8.49 -24.77
CA GLU A 246 -5.89 9.57 -25.44
C GLU A 246 -6.35 10.94 -24.94
N TYR A 247 -5.43 11.89 -24.79
CA TYR A 247 -5.72 13.22 -24.27
C TYR A 247 -4.78 14.30 -24.82
N GLY A 248 -5.23 15.55 -24.70
CA GLY A 248 -4.54 16.71 -25.25
C GLY A 248 -4.59 16.78 -26.78
N GLU A 249 -3.75 17.61 -27.35
CA GLU A 249 -3.51 17.69 -28.80
C GLU A 249 -2.30 16.84 -29.18
N ASN A 250 -2.24 16.44 -30.46
CA ASN A 250 -1.01 15.90 -31.02
C ASN A 250 0.08 17.00 -31.03
N ASN A 251 1.35 16.62 -31.15
CA ASN A 251 2.45 17.58 -31.26
C ASN A 251 3.05 17.49 -32.67
N PRO A 252 2.63 18.36 -33.61
CA PRO A 252 3.06 18.29 -35.01
C PRO A 252 4.58 18.30 -35.23
N SER A 253 5.35 18.87 -34.30
CA SER A 253 6.81 18.96 -34.38
C SER A 253 7.53 17.75 -33.78
N ARG A 254 6.82 16.83 -33.13
CA ARG A 254 7.43 15.67 -32.46
C ARG A 254 7.37 14.42 -33.32
N HIS A 255 8.43 14.20 -34.10
CA HIS A 255 8.58 13.04 -34.98
C HIS A 255 9.33 11.90 -34.28
N GLY A 256 8.61 11.00 -33.60
CA GLY A 256 9.21 9.88 -32.86
C GLY A 256 9.88 8.82 -33.73
N ASN A 257 9.46 8.70 -35.00
CA ASN A 257 9.94 7.69 -35.95
C ASN A 257 10.52 8.35 -37.21
N LEU A 258 11.68 9.00 -37.07
CA LEU A 258 12.46 9.53 -38.19
C LEU A 258 13.43 8.45 -38.71
N ILE A 259 13.30 8.13 -39.99
CA ILE A 259 14.20 7.24 -40.73
C ILE A 259 15.23 8.11 -41.44
N HIS A 260 16.50 7.91 -41.13
CA HIS A 260 17.61 8.56 -41.83
C HIS A 260 17.90 7.87 -43.16
N VAL A 261 18.14 8.67 -44.20
CA VAL A 261 18.52 8.21 -45.53
C VAL A 261 19.78 8.93 -45.97
N ASP A 262 20.86 8.17 -46.16
CA ASP A 262 22.15 8.68 -46.63
C ASP A 262 22.06 9.28 -48.03
N ALA A 263 22.89 10.30 -48.30
CA ALA A 263 23.05 10.86 -49.63
C ALA A 263 23.55 9.82 -50.64
N LYS A 264 22.98 9.82 -51.84
CA LYS A 264 23.40 8.98 -52.95
C LYS A 264 23.64 9.82 -54.19
N ALA A 265 24.84 9.76 -54.75
CA ALA A 265 25.14 10.47 -55.99
C ALA A 265 24.27 9.97 -57.16
N SER A 266 23.83 10.88 -58.01
CA SER A 266 23.13 10.52 -59.25
C SER A 266 24.10 9.94 -60.27
N THR A 267 23.57 9.14 -61.19
CA THR A 267 24.34 8.56 -62.30
C THR A 267 23.66 8.93 -63.63
N ALA A 268 24.24 8.50 -64.75
CA ALA A 268 23.62 8.68 -66.06
C ALA A 268 22.30 7.89 -66.22
N VAL A 269 22.07 6.86 -65.41
CA VAL A 269 20.90 5.96 -65.55
C VAL A 269 19.96 5.96 -64.34
N SER A 270 20.43 6.39 -63.17
CA SER A 270 19.64 6.45 -61.93
C SER A 270 19.69 7.84 -61.31
N GLU A 271 18.56 8.28 -60.76
CA GLU A 271 18.53 9.47 -59.89
C GLU A 271 19.34 9.21 -58.63
N GLY A 272 19.85 10.29 -58.05
CA GLY A 272 20.45 10.31 -56.72
C GLY A 272 19.50 10.95 -55.72
N ASN A 273 19.98 11.12 -54.49
CA ASN A 273 19.29 11.87 -53.46
C ASN A 273 20.28 12.62 -52.57
N ILE A 274 19.84 13.72 -51.99
CA ILE A 274 20.56 14.34 -50.86
C ILE A 274 20.41 13.47 -49.61
N GLU A 275 21.15 13.78 -48.56
CA GLU A 275 20.88 13.23 -47.23
C GLU A 275 19.57 13.84 -46.71
N TYR A 276 18.69 13.01 -46.14
CA TYR A 276 17.42 13.47 -45.57
C TYR A 276 16.90 12.53 -44.48
N TRP A 277 15.91 13.00 -43.73
CA TRP A 277 15.15 12.21 -42.77
C TRP A 277 13.69 12.14 -43.20
N TYR A 278 13.08 10.98 -43.06
CA TYR A 278 11.68 10.73 -43.42
C TYR A 278 10.91 10.27 -42.20
N CYS A 279 9.81 10.95 -41.86
CA CYS A 279 8.94 10.51 -40.79
C CYS A 279 7.93 9.49 -41.31
N SER A 280 8.00 8.25 -40.83
CA SER A 280 7.10 7.18 -41.27
C SER A 280 5.65 7.35 -40.78
N GLU A 281 5.41 8.17 -39.76
CA GLU A 281 4.07 8.43 -39.22
C GLU A 281 3.29 9.43 -40.08
N CYS A 282 3.86 10.61 -40.34
CA CYS A 282 3.16 11.69 -41.06
C CYS A 282 3.54 11.79 -42.54
N GLY A 283 4.54 11.03 -43.00
CA GLY A 283 4.96 10.99 -44.40
C GLY A 283 5.79 12.19 -44.88
N LYS A 284 6.19 13.09 -43.97
CA LYS A 284 6.99 14.29 -44.26
C LYS A 284 8.49 14.00 -44.36
N TYR A 285 9.21 14.89 -45.04
CA TYR A 285 10.66 14.80 -45.28
C TYR A 285 11.36 16.02 -44.67
N PHE A 286 12.56 15.82 -44.15
CA PHE A 286 13.32 16.83 -43.42
C PHE A 286 14.78 16.83 -43.84
N ALA A 287 15.41 18.01 -43.86
CA ALA A 287 16.82 18.18 -44.21
C ALA A 287 17.78 18.01 -43.01
N ASP A 288 17.25 17.79 -41.81
CA ASP A 288 18.02 17.69 -40.56
C ASP A 288 17.42 16.64 -39.61
N PRO A 289 18.22 16.06 -38.71
CA PRO A 289 17.77 15.02 -37.77
C PRO A 289 16.81 15.51 -36.69
N ALA A 290 16.69 16.83 -36.46
CA ALA A 290 15.76 17.40 -35.49
C ALA A 290 14.36 17.67 -36.09
N ALA A 291 14.20 17.43 -37.40
CA ALA A 291 12.98 17.70 -38.15
C ALA A 291 12.49 19.16 -38.09
N GLU A 292 13.44 20.11 -38.02
CA GLU A 292 13.12 21.55 -38.00
C GLU A 292 12.96 22.13 -39.42
N LYS A 293 13.60 21.53 -40.43
CA LYS A 293 13.59 21.99 -41.82
C LYS A 293 12.83 21.01 -42.71
N GLU A 294 11.51 21.16 -42.75
CA GLU A 294 10.63 20.41 -43.65
C GLU A 294 10.98 20.72 -45.13
N ILE A 295 11.12 19.67 -45.92
CA ILE A 295 11.34 19.72 -47.36
C ILE A 295 10.31 18.85 -48.08
N THR A 296 10.05 19.13 -49.35
CA THR A 296 9.20 18.26 -50.17
C THR A 296 10.01 17.08 -50.70
N LYS A 297 9.33 15.99 -51.08
CA LYS A 297 9.98 14.80 -51.65
C LYS A 297 10.79 15.14 -52.89
N GLU A 298 10.34 16.08 -53.71
CA GLU A 298 11.01 16.48 -54.95
C GLU A 298 12.38 17.12 -54.66
N LYS A 299 12.51 17.83 -53.52
CA LYS A 299 13.79 18.42 -53.09
C LYS A 299 14.78 17.37 -52.59
N THR A 300 14.34 16.15 -52.30
CA THR A 300 15.27 15.08 -51.90
C THR A 300 15.98 14.48 -53.12
N VAL A 301 15.40 14.61 -54.31
CA VAL A 301 15.86 13.94 -55.54
C VAL A 301 16.94 14.77 -56.24
N ILE A 302 18.02 14.11 -56.65
CA ILE A 302 19.06 14.66 -57.52
C ILE A 302 18.87 14.08 -58.92
N GLU A 303 18.63 14.94 -59.90
CA GLU A 303 18.43 14.53 -61.30
C GLU A 303 19.60 13.69 -61.84
N LYS A 304 19.30 12.83 -62.82
CA LYS A 304 20.30 12.05 -63.57
C LYS A 304 21.29 12.97 -64.26
N LEU A 305 22.55 12.54 -64.34
CA LEU A 305 23.57 13.28 -65.08
C LEU A 305 23.18 13.35 -66.56
N LYS A 306 23.05 14.57 -67.10
CA LYS A 306 22.83 14.78 -68.52
C LYS A 306 24.11 14.38 -69.26
N ASN A 307 24.03 13.29 -70.01
CA ASN A 307 25.03 12.99 -71.02
C ASN A 307 24.92 14.09 -72.10
N SER A 308 25.80 15.09 -72.06
CA SER A 308 26.01 15.91 -73.26
C SER A 308 26.69 15.03 -74.29
N PRO A 309 26.09 14.81 -75.47
CA PRO A 309 26.81 14.23 -76.59
C PRO A 309 27.59 15.38 -77.25
N GLY A 310 28.91 15.43 -77.07
CA GLY A 310 29.70 16.47 -77.74
C GLY A 310 31.18 16.48 -77.45
N SER A 311 31.95 15.89 -78.38
CA SER A 311 33.37 16.12 -78.65
C SER A 311 34.37 15.52 -77.66
N GLY A 312 34.74 14.27 -77.93
CA GLY A 312 36.10 13.83 -77.70
C GLY A 312 36.98 14.35 -78.84
N ASP A 313 37.83 15.32 -78.56
CA ASP A 313 39.10 15.45 -79.27
C ASP A 313 40.20 16.01 -78.36
N LYS A 314 41.38 15.43 -78.53
CA LYS A 314 42.50 15.50 -77.60
C LYS A 314 43.13 16.91 -77.55
N LYS A 315 43.71 17.19 -76.37
CA LYS A 315 45.03 17.85 -76.14
C LYS A 315 45.03 19.35 -75.75
N SER A 316 45.41 19.61 -74.50
CA SER A 316 46.05 20.85 -74.01
C SER A 316 46.76 20.45 -72.70
N LYS A 317 48.10 20.31 -72.60
CA LYS A 317 49.19 21.30 -72.71
C LYS A 317 49.00 22.56 -71.84
N LYS A 318 49.35 22.39 -70.56
CA LYS A 318 50.08 23.28 -69.65
C LYS A 318 50.57 24.63 -70.24
N ALA A 319 50.16 25.74 -69.61
CA ALA A 319 50.88 26.99 -69.28
C ALA A 319 49.86 28.14 -69.15
N ALA A 320 49.93 29.15 -68.27
CA ALA A 320 50.71 29.50 -67.09
C ALA A 320 49.92 30.68 -66.45
N ILE A 321 49.55 30.62 -65.17
CA ILE A 321 50.11 31.44 -64.07
C ILE A 321 50.53 32.86 -64.46
N THR A 322 49.77 33.85 -63.95
CA THR A 322 50.37 34.98 -63.23
C THR A 322 49.51 35.30 -62.01
N LYS A 323 50.12 35.15 -60.83
CA LYS A 323 49.63 35.58 -59.52
C LYS A 323 49.73 37.10 -59.40
N THR A 324 48.78 37.69 -58.68
CA THR A 324 49.09 38.69 -57.66
C THR A 324 48.40 38.26 -56.36
N GLU A 325 49.17 38.30 -55.29
CA GLU A 325 48.98 37.80 -53.92
C GLU A 325 47.86 38.56 -53.16
N LYS A 326 47.25 38.13 -52.04
CA LYS A 326 47.69 37.40 -50.83
C LYS A 326 46.48 36.63 -50.29
N ALA A 327 46.52 35.30 -50.16
CA ALA A 327 47.07 34.51 -49.04
C ALA A 327 46.23 34.48 -47.76
N ALA A 328 45.49 33.37 -47.57
CA ALA A 328 45.35 32.70 -46.27
C ALA A 328 45.29 31.17 -46.50
N ARG A 329 46.47 30.55 -46.33
CA ARG A 329 46.80 29.13 -46.08
C ARG A 329 45.66 28.10 -46.08
N THR A 330 45.68 27.21 -47.08
CA THR A 330 45.58 25.77 -46.82
C THR A 330 46.97 25.26 -46.42
N GLY A 331 47.03 24.41 -45.40
CA GLY A 331 48.27 23.90 -44.86
C GLY A 331 48.02 23.05 -43.63
N ASP A 332 47.72 21.78 -43.92
CA ASP A 332 48.05 20.56 -43.19
C ASP A 332 48.22 20.63 -41.67
N ARG A 333 47.55 19.71 -40.98
CA ARG A 333 48.21 18.47 -40.53
C ARG A 333 47.21 17.64 -39.77
N SER A 334 47.32 16.33 -39.98
CA SER A 334 46.94 15.30 -39.02
C SER A 334 47.18 15.81 -37.60
N ASN A 335 46.09 16.03 -36.86
CA ASN A 335 46.14 16.61 -35.54
C ASN A 335 46.58 15.52 -34.55
N PHE A 336 47.86 15.13 -34.62
CA PHE A 336 48.49 14.15 -33.73
C PHE A 336 48.46 14.64 -32.27
N GLY A 337 48.36 15.97 -32.06
CA GLY A 337 48.08 16.59 -30.76
C GLY A 337 46.65 16.39 -30.25
N LEU A 338 45.65 16.32 -31.13
CA LEU A 338 44.26 15.99 -30.76
C LEU A 338 44.15 14.52 -30.33
N TRP A 339 44.90 13.62 -30.98
CA TRP A 339 45.00 12.21 -30.60
C TRP A 339 45.79 12.00 -29.29
N LEU A 340 46.82 12.80 -29.01
CA LEU A 340 47.53 12.79 -27.72
C LEU A 340 46.70 13.40 -26.57
N ALA A 341 45.86 14.41 -26.85
CA ALA A 341 44.94 14.98 -25.86
C ALA A 341 43.80 14.00 -25.48
N LEU A 342 43.28 13.24 -26.44
CA LEU A 342 42.30 12.17 -26.21
C LEU A 342 42.87 10.99 -25.40
N LEU A 343 44.19 10.75 -25.46
CA LEU A 343 44.88 9.73 -24.67
C LEU A 343 45.08 10.11 -23.18
N PHE A 344 45.04 11.40 -22.83
CA PHE A 344 45.08 11.84 -21.43
C PHE A 344 43.71 11.89 -20.75
N VAL A 345 42.61 11.91 -21.50
CA VAL A 345 41.24 11.90 -20.94
C VAL A 345 40.81 10.48 -20.53
N SER A 346 41.39 9.43 -21.09
CA SER A 346 41.12 8.03 -20.70
C SER A 346 41.99 7.49 -19.56
N GLY A 347 42.95 8.28 -19.05
CA GLY A 347 43.92 7.84 -18.03
C GLY A 347 43.67 8.31 -16.58
N CYS A 348 42.64 9.14 -16.31
CA CYS A 348 42.53 9.84 -15.02
C CYS A 348 41.44 9.34 -14.04
N THR A 349 40.85 8.15 -14.21
CA THR A 349 39.83 7.66 -13.25
C THR A 349 40.33 6.62 -12.23
N ILE A 350 41.62 6.25 -12.20
CA ILE A 350 42.11 5.27 -11.20
C ILE A 350 42.70 5.92 -9.92
N ALA A 351 42.97 7.23 -9.87
CA ALA A 351 43.59 7.84 -8.68
C ALA A 351 42.60 8.37 -7.61
N SER A 352 41.30 8.50 -7.90
CA SER A 352 40.35 9.14 -6.98
C SER A 352 39.69 8.19 -5.95
N ILE A 353 39.77 6.87 -6.16
CA ILE A 353 39.13 5.88 -5.27
C ILE A 353 39.97 5.59 -4.00
N ALA A 354 41.29 5.86 -4.02
CA ALA A 354 42.16 5.54 -2.87
C ALA A 354 42.10 6.57 -1.71
N ILE A 355 41.67 7.82 -1.95
CA ILE A 355 41.70 8.87 -0.91
C ILE A 355 40.42 8.90 -0.06
N VAL A 356 39.28 8.46 -0.59
CA VAL A 356 38.03 8.41 0.18
C VAL A 356 37.99 7.22 1.16
N TYR A 357 38.71 6.13 0.86
CA TYR A 357 38.70 4.95 1.74
C TYR A 357 39.59 5.09 3.00
N ARG A 358 40.50 6.07 3.05
CA ARG A 358 41.34 6.32 4.24
C ARG A 358 40.75 7.29 5.26
N LYS A 359 39.59 7.89 5.02
CA LYS A 359 38.95 8.83 5.98
C LYS A 359 37.73 8.28 6.73
N LYS A 360 37.39 7.00 6.56
CA LYS A 360 36.31 6.33 7.32
C LYS A 360 36.79 5.31 8.37
N LYS A 361 38.09 5.25 8.64
CA LYS A 361 38.68 4.53 9.78
C LYS A 361 39.73 5.39 10.46
N ALA A 362 39.25 6.40 11.21
CA ALA A 362 39.92 7.01 12.34
C ALA A 362 38.82 7.46 13.30
#